data_AF-A0A952S2N6-F1
#
_entry.id   AF-A0A952S2N6-F1
#
_cell.length_a   1.000
_cell.length_b   1.000
_cell.length_c   1.000
_cell.angle_alpha   90.00
_cell.angle_beta   90.00
_cell.angle_gamma   90.00
#
_symmetry.space_group_name_H-M   'P 1'
#
loop_
_entity.id
_entity.type
_entity.pdbx_description
1 polymer ?
#
loop_
_entity_poly.entity_id
_entity_poly.type
_entity_poly.pdbx_seq_one_letter_code
_entity_poly.pdbx_strand_id
1 'polypeptide(L)'
;MSLYPRQIDERFKHPRNAGRIDDPSCGGRGAALECGCAVGISLRIDAEGKIEAGGFWSNGCGYMIAAADSVVSLMLGKRPADLGFLRTENAAKAAAAEIGCEFPADRRHCIDAGLAAAKAALEDHRQTVVNEFKGEAALICTCFGIDEETITGLAASESGITLDDVAKRTNAGSGCGSCRMLIQEILDNAV
;
A
#
# COMPACT_ATOMS: atom_id res chain seq x y z
N MET A 1 -4.24 19.77 31.12
CA MET A 1 -4.04 20.41 29.81
C MET A 1 -3.39 19.37 28.91
N SER A 2 -3.96 19.06 27.75
CA SER A 2 -3.35 18.11 26.83
C SER A 2 -2.21 18.79 26.04
N LEU A 3 -1.14 18.05 25.76
CA LEU A 3 0.02 18.51 24.98
C LEU A 3 -0.29 18.63 23.48
N TYR A 4 -1.39 18.03 23.02
CA TYR A 4 -1.80 17.97 21.62
C TYR A 4 -3.21 18.55 21.40
N PRO A 5 -3.54 18.94 20.16
CA PRO A 5 -4.93 19.14 19.76
C PRO A 5 -5.78 17.91 20.10
N ARG A 6 -7.06 18.13 20.45
CA ARG A 6 -7.96 17.09 20.95
C ARG A 6 -7.93 15.82 20.09
N GLN A 7 -8.04 15.95 18.77
CA GLN A 7 -8.08 14.83 17.84
C GLN A 7 -6.78 14.03 17.82
N ILE A 8 -5.63 14.71 17.88
CA ILE A 8 -4.31 14.06 17.94
C ILE A 8 -4.13 13.37 19.29
N ASP A 9 -4.57 14.00 20.39
CA ASP A 9 -4.50 13.42 21.73
C ASP A 9 -5.35 12.15 21.86
N GLU A 10 -6.58 12.15 21.31
CA GLU A 10 -7.43 10.97 21.26
C GLU A 10 -6.76 9.83 20.48
N ARG A 11 -6.21 10.13 19.30
CA ARG A 11 -5.51 9.15 18.46
C ARG A 11 -4.23 8.62 19.13
N PHE A 12 -3.54 9.47 19.88
CA PHE A 12 -2.34 9.10 20.63
C PHE A 12 -2.66 8.16 21.80
N LYS A 13 -3.74 8.43 22.54
CA LYS A 13 -4.16 7.61 23.69
C LYS A 13 -4.83 6.30 23.28
N HIS A 14 -5.60 6.35 22.19
CA HIS A 14 -6.40 5.23 21.70
C HIS A 14 -6.19 5.03 20.18
N PRO A 15 -4.95 4.68 19.74
CA PRO A 15 -4.68 4.39 18.34
C PRO A 15 -5.46 3.15 17.90
N ARG A 16 -6.02 3.18 16.69
CA ARG A 16 -6.87 2.08 16.20
C ARG A 16 -6.05 0.87 15.73
N ASN A 17 -4.87 1.10 15.19
CA ASN A 17 -4.05 0.09 14.52
C ASN A 17 -2.65 -0.05 15.15
N ALA A 18 -2.50 0.26 16.44
CA ALA A 18 -1.21 0.12 17.10
C ALA A 18 -0.82 -1.33 17.33
N GLY A 19 0.47 -1.62 17.15
CA GLY A 19 1.05 -2.95 17.27
C GLY A 19 1.45 -3.53 15.92
N ARG A 20 2.22 -4.61 15.97
CA ARG A 20 2.46 -5.46 14.80
C ARG A 20 1.28 -6.41 14.67
N ILE A 21 0.88 -6.69 13.43
CA ILE A 21 -0.07 -7.76 13.17
C ILE A 21 0.68 -9.10 13.16
N ASP A 22 -0.02 -10.16 13.56
CA ASP A 22 0.47 -11.53 13.41
C ASP A 22 0.47 -11.94 11.94
N ASP A 23 1.45 -12.76 11.53
CA ASP A 23 1.62 -13.27 10.16
C ASP A 23 1.40 -12.21 9.05
N PRO A 24 2.18 -11.11 9.03
CA PRO A 24 2.07 -10.10 8.00
C PRO A 24 2.55 -10.62 6.64
N SER A 25 1.86 -10.25 5.57
CA SER A 25 2.32 -10.50 4.20
C SER A 25 3.52 -9.65 3.83
N CYS A 26 3.65 -8.46 4.43
CA CYS A 26 4.77 -7.56 4.19
C CYS A 26 4.95 -6.53 5.32
N GLY A 27 6.13 -5.92 5.37
CA GLY A 27 6.47 -4.90 6.34
C GLY A 27 7.40 -3.83 5.78
N GLY A 28 7.25 -2.62 6.30
CA GLY A 28 8.05 -1.46 5.88
C GLY A 28 8.42 -0.58 7.06
N ARG A 29 9.51 0.18 6.88
CA ARG A 29 9.97 1.17 7.86
C ARG A 29 10.20 2.51 7.20
N GLY A 30 9.92 3.56 7.94
CA GLY A 30 10.18 4.94 7.59
C GLY A 30 10.76 5.68 8.79
N ALA A 31 11.42 6.81 8.53
CA ALA A 31 12.02 7.63 9.57
C ALA A 31 11.87 9.11 9.22
N ALA A 32 11.66 9.92 10.26
CA ALA A 32 11.76 11.37 10.21
C ALA A 32 13.13 11.77 10.76
N LEU A 33 14.05 12.12 9.86
CA LEU A 33 15.43 12.45 10.22
C LEU A 33 15.52 13.73 11.05
N GLU A 34 14.55 14.62 10.91
CA GLU A 34 14.44 15.90 11.61
C GLU A 34 14.34 15.72 13.13
N CYS A 35 13.71 14.65 13.59
CA CYS A 35 13.49 14.37 15.01
C CYS A 35 13.99 12.99 15.45
N GLY A 36 14.67 12.25 14.58
CA GLY A 36 15.21 10.91 14.88
C GLY A 36 14.15 9.85 15.17
N CYS A 37 12.89 10.10 14.82
CA CYS A 37 11.78 9.19 15.07
C CYS A 37 11.62 8.22 13.89
N ALA A 38 11.24 6.98 14.19
CA ALA A 38 10.99 5.94 13.21
C ALA A 38 9.58 5.35 13.40
N VAL A 39 9.04 4.84 12.29
CA VAL A 39 7.76 4.15 12.25
C VAL A 39 7.92 2.91 11.39
N GLY A 40 7.34 1.80 11.85
CA GLY A 40 7.15 0.61 11.05
C GLY A 40 5.68 0.34 10.82
N ILE A 41 5.37 -0.21 9.65
CA ILE A 41 4.03 -0.64 9.25
C ILE A 41 4.14 -2.10 8.82
N SER A 42 3.18 -2.92 9.24
CA SER A 42 2.99 -4.30 8.80
C SER A 42 1.61 -4.43 8.17
N LEU A 43 1.51 -5.09 7.02
CA LEU A 43 0.25 -5.26 6.29
C LEU A 43 0.05 -6.73 5.96
N ARG A 44 -1.22 -7.13 5.90
CA ARG A 44 -1.64 -8.42 5.37
C ARG A 44 -2.54 -8.17 4.16
N ILE A 45 -2.18 -8.82 3.06
CA ILE A 45 -2.85 -8.70 1.78
C ILE A 45 -3.54 -10.04 1.50
N ASP A 46 -4.84 -10.00 1.23
CA ASP A 46 -5.63 -11.18 0.91
C ASP A 46 -5.31 -11.72 -0.50
N ALA A 47 -5.87 -12.88 -0.84
CA ALA A 47 -5.67 -13.52 -2.15
C ALA A 47 -6.21 -12.66 -3.31
N GLU A 48 -7.20 -11.83 -3.03
CA GLU A 48 -7.78 -10.89 -3.98
C GLU A 48 -6.92 -9.64 -4.16
N GLY A 49 -5.92 -9.39 -3.32
CA GLY A 49 -5.03 -8.23 -3.39
C GLY A 49 -5.49 -6.98 -2.62
N LYS A 50 -6.42 -7.11 -1.68
CA LYS A 50 -6.83 -6.05 -0.75
C LYS A 50 -6.05 -6.15 0.56
N ILE A 51 -5.83 -5.01 1.17
CA ILE A 51 -5.19 -4.92 2.49
C ILE A 51 -6.26 -5.22 3.56
N GLU A 52 -6.31 -6.45 4.04
CA GLU A 52 -7.32 -6.90 5.02
C GLU A 52 -6.99 -6.47 6.45
N ALA A 53 -5.69 -6.37 6.78
CA ALA A 53 -5.23 -5.96 8.10
C ALA A 53 -3.92 -5.17 8.00
N GLY A 54 -3.72 -4.33 9.00
CA GLY A 54 -2.57 -3.45 9.07
C GLY A 54 -2.33 -3.02 10.50
N GLY A 55 -1.06 -2.84 10.83
CA GLY A 55 -0.62 -2.39 12.14
C GLY A 55 0.63 -1.53 12.03
N PHE A 56 0.88 -0.70 13.03
CA PHE A 56 2.09 0.13 13.10
C PHE A 56 2.75 0.11 14.47
N TRP A 57 4.05 0.41 14.50
CA TRP A 57 4.79 0.68 15.73
C TRP A 57 5.72 1.87 15.51
N SER A 58 5.91 2.71 16.53
CA SER A 58 6.75 3.89 16.43
C SER A 58 7.33 4.27 17.79
N ASN A 59 8.52 4.91 17.77
CA ASN A 59 9.09 5.59 18.94
C ASN A 59 8.84 7.12 18.92
N GLY A 60 8.00 7.60 18.00
CA GLY A 60 7.76 9.01 17.80
C GLY A 60 6.76 9.64 18.78
N CYS A 61 6.57 10.95 18.64
CA CYS A 61 5.62 11.72 19.43
C CYS A 61 4.15 11.44 19.02
N GLY A 62 3.19 12.07 19.71
CA GLY A 62 1.77 11.89 19.45
C GLY A 62 1.35 12.21 18.02
N TYR A 63 2.00 13.19 17.37
CA TYR A 63 1.78 13.46 15.94
C TYR A 63 2.23 12.30 15.04
N MET A 64 3.36 11.64 15.36
CA MET A 64 3.83 10.48 14.60
C MET A 64 2.89 9.29 14.77
N ILE A 65 2.43 9.03 15.99
CA ILE A 65 1.46 7.96 16.27
C ILE A 65 0.14 8.23 15.54
N ALA A 66 -0.38 9.46 15.61
CA ALA A 66 -1.60 9.83 14.90
C ALA A 66 -1.43 9.69 13.38
N ALA A 67 -0.32 10.18 12.82
CA ALA A 67 -0.02 10.08 11.40
C ALA A 67 0.06 8.62 10.95
N ALA A 68 0.84 7.78 11.64
CA ALA A 68 0.95 6.36 11.33
C ALA A 68 -0.41 5.64 11.38
N ASP A 69 -1.20 5.90 12.42
CA ASP A 69 -2.54 5.33 12.55
C ASP A 69 -3.46 5.75 11.40
N SER A 70 -3.41 7.03 10.99
CA SER A 70 -4.18 7.53 9.85
C SER A 70 -3.75 6.89 8.52
N VAL A 71 -2.44 6.70 8.31
CA VAL A 71 -1.92 6.06 7.10
C VAL A 71 -2.41 4.62 7.02
N VAL A 72 -2.30 3.85 8.10
CA VAL A 72 -2.81 2.47 8.14
C VAL A 72 -4.31 2.44 7.92
N SER A 73 -5.11 3.26 8.62
CA SER A 73 -6.55 3.33 8.43
C SER A 73 -6.97 3.67 6.99
N LEU A 74 -6.23 4.55 6.30
CA LEU A 74 -6.50 4.89 4.91
C LEU A 74 -6.20 3.76 3.91
N MET A 75 -5.39 2.78 4.31
CA MET A 75 -4.98 1.63 3.49
C MET A 75 -5.90 0.42 3.66
N LEU A 76 -6.48 0.23 4.84
CA LEU A 76 -7.36 -0.90 5.14
C LEU A 76 -8.53 -0.98 4.16
N GLY A 77 -8.82 -2.20 3.68
CA GLY A 77 -9.90 -2.51 2.75
C GLY A 77 -9.66 -2.09 1.30
N LYS A 78 -8.50 -1.49 0.98
CA LYS A 78 -8.16 -1.00 -0.36
C LYS A 78 -7.14 -1.88 -1.06
N ARG A 79 -7.11 -1.80 -2.39
CA ARG A 79 -6.05 -2.37 -3.22
C ARG A 79 -4.90 -1.37 -3.35
N PRO A 80 -3.65 -1.81 -3.56
CA PRO A 80 -2.52 -0.89 -3.76
C PRO A 80 -2.73 0.17 -4.86
N ALA A 81 -3.54 -0.11 -5.89
CA ALA A 81 -3.87 0.79 -6.99
C ALA A 81 -4.71 1.99 -6.52
N ASP A 82 -5.57 1.76 -5.53
CA ASP A 82 -6.48 2.76 -4.99
C ASP A 82 -5.77 3.69 -3.99
N LEU A 83 -4.50 3.38 -3.65
CA LEU A 83 -3.68 4.16 -2.73
C LEU A 83 -2.98 5.34 -3.42
N GLY A 84 -3.70 6.02 -4.31
CA GLY A 84 -3.19 7.22 -5.01
C GLY A 84 -2.66 8.29 -4.06
N PHE A 85 -3.19 8.35 -2.83
CA PHE A 85 -2.73 9.29 -1.81
C PHE A 85 -1.25 9.09 -1.43
N LEU A 86 -0.70 7.87 -1.52
CA LEU A 86 0.71 7.61 -1.28
C LEU A 86 1.62 8.35 -2.28
N ARG A 87 1.11 8.67 -3.46
CA ARG A 87 1.88 9.29 -4.56
C ARG A 87 1.69 10.80 -4.67
N THR A 88 0.72 11.37 -3.96
CA THR A 88 0.36 12.79 -4.08
C THR A 88 0.92 13.63 -2.94
N GLU A 89 1.22 14.89 -3.23
CA GLU A 89 1.42 15.97 -2.25
C GLU A 89 0.21 16.19 -1.31
N ASN A 90 -0.94 15.59 -1.62
CA ASN A 90 -2.17 15.64 -0.82
C ASN A 90 -2.22 14.58 0.30
N ALA A 91 -1.20 13.75 0.47
CA ALA A 91 -1.18 12.73 1.52
C ALA A 91 -1.40 13.33 2.93
N ALA A 92 -0.82 14.51 3.19
CA ALA A 92 -1.05 15.24 4.43
C ALA A 92 -2.51 15.67 4.61
N LYS A 93 -3.20 16.05 3.53
CA LYS A 93 -4.63 16.39 3.57
C LYS A 93 -5.50 15.16 3.84
N ALA A 94 -5.15 14.01 3.24
CA ALA A 94 -5.85 12.75 3.48
C ALA A 94 -5.70 12.30 4.95
N ALA A 95 -4.48 12.34 5.48
CA ALA A 95 -4.21 12.04 6.89
C ALA A 95 -4.95 13.01 7.83
N ALA A 96 -4.93 14.31 7.52
CA ALA A 96 -5.64 15.32 8.28
C ALA A 96 -7.16 15.13 8.26
N ALA A 97 -7.73 14.77 7.11
CA ALA A 97 -9.15 14.48 6.95
C ALA A 97 -9.57 13.24 7.76
N GLU A 98 -8.74 12.19 7.75
CA GLU A 98 -8.99 10.96 8.51
C GLU A 98 -8.95 11.19 10.04
N ILE A 99 -8.10 12.09 10.51
CA ILE A 99 -8.02 12.45 11.94
C ILE A 99 -9.03 13.54 12.31
N GLY A 100 -9.47 14.36 11.35
CA GLY A 100 -10.28 15.55 11.59
C GLY A 100 -9.49 16.72 12.20
N CYS A 101 -8.18 16.77 11.95
CA CYS A 101 -7.28 17.82 12.44
C CYS A 101 -6.11 18.02 11.48
N GLU A 102 -5.77 19.28 11.20
CA GLU A 102 -4.62 19.60 10.37
C GLU A 102 -3.31 19.34 11.11
N PHE A 103 -2.30 18.88 10.36
CA PHE A 103 -0.94 18.79 10.86
C PHE A 103 -0.24 20.14 10.65
N PRO A 104 0.33 20.74 11.72
CA PRO A 104 1.17 21.91 11.60
C PRO A 104 2.31 21.71 10.59
N ALA A 105 2.75 22.80 9.95
CA ALA A 105 3.77 22.73 8.90
C ALA A 105 5.10 22.09 9.38
N ASP A 106 5.49 22.34 10.63
CA ASP A 106 6.67 21.77 11.28
C ASP A 106 6.54 20.27 11.61
N ARG A 107 5.34 19.68 11.45
CA ARG A 107 5.05 18.28 11.76
C ARG A 107 4.77 17.42 10.53
N ARG A 108 4.94 17.96 9.31
CA ARG A 108 4.74 17.20 8.06
C ARG A 108 5.62 15.96 7.95
N HIS A 109 6.84 16.01 8.48
CA HIS A 109 7.77 14.88 8.52
C HIS A 109 7.19 13.63 9.22
N CYS A 110 6.24 13.79 10.14
CA CYS A 110 5.54 12.67 10.77
C CYS A 110 4.68 11.88 9.77
N ILE A 111 4.00 12.58 8.87
CA ILE A 111 3.21 11.97 7.79
C ILE A 111 4.15 11.34 6.76
N ASP A 112 5.19 12.07 6.35
CA ASP A 112 6.15 11.58 5.35
C ASP A 112 6.82 10.27 5.77
N ALA A 113 7.20 10.15 7.05
CA ALA A 113 7.74 8.91 7.60
C ALA A 113 6.73 7.76 7.54
N GLY A 114 5.46 8.01 7.87
CA GLY A 114 4.39 7.01 7.75
C GLY A 114 4.17 6.56 6.30
N LEU A 115 4.17 7.51 5.35
CA LEU A 115 4.04 7.20 3.92
C LEU A 115 5.25 6.42 3.40
N ALA A 116 6.46 6.76 3.84
CA ALA A 116 7.67 6.02 3.49
C ALA A 116 7.58 4.58 3.99
N ALA A 117 7.12 4.36 5.23
CA ALA A 117 6.91 3.01 5.77
C ALA A 117 5.85 2.23 4.98
N ALA A 118 4.74 2.88 4.61
CA ALA A 118 3.69 2.26 3.79
C ALA A 118 4.20 1.86 2.40
N LYS A 119 4.94 2.74 1.73
CA LYS A 119 5.57 2.45 0.43
C LYS A 119 6.56 1.30 0.53
N ALA A 120 7.40 1.31 1.56
CA ALA A 120 8.35 0.23 1.82
C ALA A 120 7.64 -1.12 2.04
N ALA A 121 6.51 -1.15 2.76
CA ALA A 121 5.73 -2.37 2.96
C ALA A 121 5.15 -2.92 1.65
N LEU A 122 4.62 -2.04 0.78
CA LEU A 122 4.10 -2.47 -0.52
C LEU A 122 5.20 -2.94 -1.48
N GLU A 123 6.40 -2.36 -1.38
CA GLU A 123 7.55 -2.83 -2.14
C GLU A 123 8.06 -4.18 -1.63
N ASP A 124 8.15 -4.37 -0.30
CA ASP A 124 8.49 -5.65 0.33
C ASP A 124 7.55 -6.78 -0.11
N HIS A 125 6.25 -6.50 -0.22
CA HIS A 125 5.28 -7.45 -0.79
C HIS A 125 5.62 -7.84 -2.23
N ARG A 126 5.89 -6.85 -3.10
CA ARG A 126 6.25 -7.10 -4.50
C ARG A 126 7.54 -7.89 -4.62
N GLN A 127 8.54 -7.59 -3.80
CA GLN A 127 9.81 -8.31 -3.80
C GLN A 127 9.63 -9.77 -3.38
N THR A 128 8.78 -10.02 -2.38
CA THR A 128 8.43 -11.39 -1.98
C THR A 128 7.83 -12.17 -3.14
N VAL A 129 6.82 -11.59 -3.83
CA VAL A 129 6.19 -12.21 -5.01
C VAL A 129 7.20 -12.48 -6.12
N VAL A 130 8.10 -11.53 -6.40
CA VAL A 130 9.15 -11.69 -7.42
C VAL A 130 10.13 -12.79 -7.05
N ASN A 131 10.55 -12.87 -5.79
CA ASN A 131 11.52 -13.86 -5.32
C ASN A 131 10.94 -15.29 -5.27
N GLU A 132 9.63 -15.41 -5.06
CA GLU A 132 8.93 -16.69 -5.01
C GLU A 132 8.46 -17.20 -6.39
N PHE A 133 8.49 -16.34 -7.41
CA PHE A 133 8.11 -16.70 -8.77
C PHE A 133 9.06 -17.76 -9.35
N LYS A 134 8.48 -18.85 -9.86
CA LYS A 134 9.21 -20.01 -10.42
C LYS A 134 8.86 -20.30 -11.89
N GLY A 135 8.12 -19.43 -12.56
CA GLY A 135 7.77 -19.61 -13.97
C GLY A 135 8.97 -19.40 -14.89
N GLU A 136 8.91 -20.01 -16.07
CA GLU A 136 9.93 -19.87 -17.11
C GLU A 136 9.65 -18.66 -18.03
N ALA A 137 8.39 -18.25 -18.12
CA ALA A 137 7.95 -17.10 -18.89
C ALA A 137 8.23 -15.75 -18.19
N ALA A 138 8.21 -14.66 -18.96
CA ALA A 138 8.45 -13.33 -18.42
C ALA A 138 7.38 -12.94 -17.39
N LEU A 139 7.82 -12.48 -16.21
CA LEU A 139 6.91 -12.01 -15.17
C LEU A 139 6.34 -10.63 -15.55
N ILE A 140 5.04 -10.57 -15.83
CA ILE A 140 4.35 -9.33 -16.24
C ILE A 140 3.77 -8.58 -15.04
N CYS A 141 3.15 -9.28 -14.08
CA CYS A 141 2.58 -8.68 -12.89
C CYS A 141 3.38 -9.05 -11.63
N THR A 142 4.17 -8.09 -11.15
CA THR A 142 4.97 -8.21 -9.91
C THR A 142 4.15 -8.09 -8.61
N CYS A 143 2.86 -7.80 -8.68
CA CYS A 143 1.98 -7.81 -7.51
C CYS A 143 1.36 -9.17 -7.24
N PHE A 144 1.12 -9.97 -8.29
CA PHE A 144 0.35 -11.22 -8.20
C PHE A 144 1.08 -12.41 -8.83
N GLY A 145 2.33 -12.24 -9.27
CA GLY A 145 3.12 -13.33 -9.82
C GLY A 145 2.62 -13.81 -11.19
N ILE A 146 1.98 -12.94 -11.97
CA ILE A 146 1.37 -13.34 -13.25
C ILE A 146 2.37 -13.16 -14.37
N ASP A 147 2.62 -14.23 -15.10
CA ASP A 147 3.52 -14.27 -16.26
C ASP A 147 2.80 -14.04 -17.59
N GLU A 148 3.62 -13.89 -18.62
CA GLU A 148 3.18 -13.66 -20.00
C GLU A 148 2.39 -14.84 -20.56
N GLU A 149 2.78 -16.08 -20.23
CA GLU A 149 2.10 -17.29 -20.70
C GLU A 149 0.66 -17.35 -20.20
N THR A 150 0.43 -16.98 -18.93
CA THR A 150 -0.92 -16.89 -18.36
C THR A 150 -1.80 -15.90 -19.13
N ILE A 151 -1.25 -14.73 -19.49
CA ILE A 151 -2.01 -13.67 -20.19
C ILE A 151 -2.28 -14.06 -21.65
N THR A 152 -1.26 -14.55 -22.35
CA THR A 152 -1.38 -15.01 -23.74
C THR A 152 -2.32 -16.22 -23.86
N GLY A 153 -2.27 -17.15 -22.91
CA GLY A 153 -3.21 -18.28 -22.83
C GLY A 153 -4.66 -17.83 -22.68
N LEU A 154 -4.92 -16.81 -21.86
CA LEU A 154 -6.26 -16.21 -21.76
C LEU A 154 -6.71 -15.56 -23.07
N ALA A 155 -5.83 -14.81 -23.73
CA ALA A 155 -6.13 -14.18 -25.03
C ALA A 155 -6.40 -15.20 -26.14
N ALA A 156 -5.68 -16.33 -26.15
CA ALA A 156 -5.91 -17.41 -27.11
C ALA A 156 -7.25 -18.15 -26.88
N SER A 157 -7.72 -18.22 -25.62
CA SER A 157 -8.95 -18.93 -25.25
C SER A 157 -10.23 -18.17 -25.58
N GLU A 158 -10.17 -16.84 -25.66
CA GLU A 158 -11.34 -15.97 -25.80
C GLU A 158 -11.02 -14.74 -26.64
N SER A 159 -11.55 -14.71 -27.86
CA SER A 159 -11.35 -13.57 -28.78
C SER A 159 -12.02 -12.31 -28.25
N GLY A 160 -11.27 -11.20 -28.22
CA GLY A 160 -11.77 -9.91 -27.73
C GLY A 160 -11.75 -9.74 -26.21
N ILE A 161 -10.99 -10.57 -25.49
CA ILE A 161 -10.79 -10.40 -24.05
C ILE A 161 -10.24 -9.00 -23.73
N THR A 162 -10.76 -8.37 -22.67
CA THR A 162 -10.33 -7.04 -22.25
C THR A 162 -9.36 -7.10 -21.07
N LEU A 163 -8.63 -6.00 -20.83
CA LEU A 163 -7.78 -5.86 -19.64
C LEU A 163 -8.58 -6.08 -18.35
N ASP A 164 -9.82 -5.59 -18.29
CA ASP A 164 -10.67 -5.76 -17.10
C ASP A 164 -11.05 -7.23 -16.89
N ASP A 165 -11.16 -8.03 -17.94
CA ASP A 165 -11.42 -9.46 -17.83
C ASP A 165 -10.18 -10.23 -17.38
N VAL A 166 -8.99 -9.85 -17.87
CA VAL A 166 -7.70 -10.36 -17.34
C VAL A 166 -7.58 -10.04 -15.86
N ALA A 167 -7.91 -8.81 -15.45
CA ALA A 167 -7.86 -8.38 -14.05
C ALA A 167 -8.83 -9.17 -13.16
N LYS A 168 -10.04 -9.48 -13.63
CA LYS A 168 -11.00 -10.31 -12.88
C LYS A 168 -10.51 -11.75 -12.67
N ARG A 169 -9.75 -12.30 -13.62
CA ARG A 169 -9.30 -13.70 -13.58
C ARG A 169 -7.98 -13.90 -12.83
N THR A 170 -7.07 -12.94 -12.94
CA THR A 170 -5.67 -13.10 -12.49
C THR A 170 -5.24 -12.07 -11.46
N ASN A 171 -6.11 -11.10 -11.14
CA ASN A 171 -5.77 -9.86 -10.42
C ASN A 171 -4.73 -8.97 -11.13
N ALA A 172 -4.10 -9.40 -12.23
CA ALA A 172 -3.13 -8.59 -12.95
C ALA A 172 -3.74 -7.26 -13.42
N GLY A 173 -3.04 -6.16 -13.19
CA GLY A 173 -3.55 -4.81 -13.49
C GLY A 173 -4.45 -4.18 -12.42
N SER A 174 -4.97 -4.97 -11.47
CA SER A 174 -5.76 -4.46 -10.32
C SER A 174 -4.92 -4.13 -9.07
N GLY A 175 -3.63 -4.52 -9.08
CA GLY A 175 -2.69 -4.42 -7.97
C GLY A 175 -2.10 -3.03 -7.86
N CYS A 176 -0.88 -2.78 -8.34
CA CYS A 176 -0.30 -1.43 -8.41
C CYS A 176 -0.61 -0.66 -9.71
N GLY A 177 -1.20 -1.34 -10.69
CA GLY A 177 -1.50 -0.81 -12.03
C GLY A 177 -0.32 -0.73 -13.01
N SER A 178 0.93 -0.97 -12.59
CA SER A 178 2.11 -0.78 -13.44
C SER A 178 2.17 -1.71 -14.66
N CYS A 179 1.59 -2.90 -14.57
CA CYS A 179 1.59 -3.88 -15.65
C CYS A 179 0.48 -3.65 -16.69
N ARG A 180 -0.42 -2.67 -16.51
CA ARG A 180 -1.61 -2.48 -17.38
C ARG A 180 -1.23 -2.22 -18.84
N MET A 181 -0.20 -1.42 -19.10
CA MET A 181 0.25 -1.16 -20.49
C MET A 181 0.81 -2.42 -21.14
N LEU A 182 1.65 -3.18 -20.44
CA LEU A 182 2.22 -4.44 -20.93
C LEU A 182 1.12 -5.48 -21.20
N ILE A 183 0.15 -5.61 -20.29
CA ILE A 183 -1.02 -6.49 -20.50
C ILE A 183 -1.75 -6.07 -21.78
N GLN A 184 -2.03 -4.78 -21.96
CA GLN A 184 -2.72 -4.30 -23.16
C GLN A 184 -1.95 -4.62 -24.44
N GLU A 185 -0.62 -4.42 -24.44
CA GLU A 185 0.23 -4.75 -25.58
C GLU A 185 0.21 -6.24 -25.93
N ILE A 186 0.23 -7.12 -24.92
CA ILE A 186 0.09 -8.58 -25.13
C ILE A 186 -1.27 -8.90 -25.75
N LEU A 187 -2.36 -8.28 -25.26
CA LEU A 187 -3.70 -8.50 -25.79
C LEU A 187 -3.83 -8.00 -27.23
N ASP A 188 -3.27 -6.83 -27.55
CA ASP A 188 -3.34 -6.24 -28.89
C ASP A 188 -2.57 -7.08 -29.92
N ASN A 189 -1.49 -7.76 -29.51
CA ASN A 189 -0.69 -8.64 -30.36
C ASN A 189 -1.27 -10.05 -30.54
N ALA A 190 -2.27 -10.44 -29.73
CA ALA A 190 -2.92 -11.74 -29.81
C ALA A 190 -4.14 -11.78 -30.76
N VAL A 191 -4.53 -10.62 -31.31
CA VAL A 191 -5.67 -10.43 -32.24
C VAL A 191 -5.26 -10.65 -33.69
#